data_AF-A0A3E0ERQ8-F1
#
_entry.id   AF-A0A3E0ERQ8-F1
#
_cell.length_a   1.000
_cell.length_b   1.000
_cell.length_c   1.000
_cell.angle_alpha   90.00
_cell.angle_beta   90.00
_cell.angle_gamma   90.00
#
_symmetry.space_group_name_H-M   'P 1'
#
loop_
_entity.id
_entity.type
_entity.pdbx_description
1 polymer ?
#
loop_
_entity_poly.entity_id
_entity_poly.type
_entity_poly.pdbx_seq_one_letter_code
_entity_poly.pdbx_strand_id
1 'polypeptide(L)' 'MNDIDITILDKDKGSIPRLEKLLREYMCTYEKIETKDGTVYSIEFKTGSIRDKFLNDWSL' A
#
# COMPACT_ATOMS: atom_id res chain seq x y z
N MET A 1 0.55 -1.66 -16.33
CA MET A 1 -0.19 -1.43 -15.07
C MET A 1 0.83 -1.26 -13.96
N ASN A 2 0.84 -0.08 -13.35
CA ASN A 2 1.70 0.30 -12.22
C ASN A 2 0.82 0.45 -10.97
N ASP A 3 -0.21 -0.37 -10.88
CA ASP A 3 -1.26 -0.36 -9.88
C ASP A 3 -1.21 -1.69 -9.14
N ILE A 4 -1.38 -1.66 -7.82
CA ILE A 4 -1.46 -2.85 -6.97
C ILE A 4 -2.53 -2.64 -5.91
N ASP A 5 -3.11 -3.75 -5.45
CA ASP A 5 -3.97 -3.76 -4.28
C ASP A 5 -3.25 -4.42 -3.09
N ILE A 6 -3.21 -3.72 -1.96
CA ILE A 6 -2.73 -4.26 -0.69
C ILE A 6 -3.89 -4.35 0.29
N THR A 7 -4.18 -5.57 0.73
CA THR A 7 -5.20 -5.82 1.76
C THR A 7 -4.53 -6.02 3.11
N ILE A 8 -4.87 -5.17 4.07
CA ILE A 8 -4.51 -5.35 5.49
C ILE A 8 -5.74 -5.85 6.23
N LEU A 9 -5.69 -7.09 6.71
CA LEU A 9 -6.78 -7.68 7.50
C LEU A 9 -6.89 -7.00 8.87
N ASP A 10 -8.06 -7.06 9.48
CA ASP A 10 -8.35 -6.40 10.76
C ASP A 10 -7.39 -6.83 11.89
N LYS A 11 -7.04 -8.12 11.91
CA LYS A 11 -6.07 -8.70 12.84
C LYS A 11 -4.64 -8.16 12.67
N ASP A 12 -4.35 -7.58 11.50
CA ASP A 12 -3.04 -7.07 11.07
C ASP A 12 -3.02 -5.54 10.97
N LYS A 13 -4.06 -4.84 11.49
CA LYS A 13 -4.20 -3.37 11.48
C LYS A 13 -2.98 -2.60 12.00
N GLY A 14 -2.15 -3.22 12.83
CA GLY A 14 -0.87 -2.66 13.27
C GLY A 14 0.12 -2.35 12.12
N SER A 15 -0.11 -2.92 10.93
CA SER A 15 0.70 -2.69 9.73
C SER A 15 0.29 -1.43 8.96
N ILE A 16 -0.89 -0.85 9.25
CA ILE A 16 -1.40 0.35 8.56
C ILE A 16 -0.45 1.55 8.67
N PRO A 17 0.06 1.92 9.87
CA PRO A 17 0.97 3.06 9.98
C PRO A 17 2.25 2.89 9.15
N ARG A 18 2.75 1.65 9.03
CA ARG A 18 3.91 1.33 8.20
C ARG A 18 3.58 1.52 6.72
N LEU A 19 2.45 0.98 6.26
CA LEU A 19 2.01 1.15 4.88
C LEU A 19 1.83 2.63 4.53
N GLU A 20 1.12 3.40 5.37
CA GLU A 20 0.89 4.83 5.15
C GLU A 20 2.17 5.68 5.22
N LYS A 21 3.20 5.21 5.92
CA LYS A 21 4.53 5.84 5.89
C LYS A 21 5.17 5.64 4.52
N LEU A 22 5.20 4.41 4.00
CA LEU A 22 5.75 4.10 2.68
C LEU A 22 5.00 4.82 1.57
N LEU A 23 3.67 4.85 1.60
CA LEU A 23 2.86 5.57 0.61
C LEU A 23 3.21 7.06 0.53
N ARG A 24 3.54 7.68 1.67
CA ARG A 24 4.01 9.07 1.72
C ARG A 24 5.43 9.24 1.21
N GLU A 25 6.35 8.36 1.61
CA GLU A 25 7.76 8.40 1.17
C GLU A 25 7.89 8.24 -0.35
N TYR A 26 7.06 7.38 -0.95
CA TYR A 26 7.03 7.12 -2.38
C TYR A 26 6.07 8.02 -3.17
N MET A 27 5.42 8.98 -2.50
CA MET A 27 4.45 9.92 -3.09
C MET A 27 3.39 9.23 -3.95
N CYS A 28 2.84 8.11 -3.47
CA CYS A 28 1.87 7.31 -4.20
C CYS A 28 0.48 7.97 -4.17
N THR A 29 -0.26 7.83 -5.27
CA THR A 29 -1.70 8.07 -5.27
C THR A 29 -2.37 6.78 -4.81
N TYR A 30 -3.34 6.84 -3.91
CA TYR A 30 -4.05 5.64 -3.49
C TYR A 30 -5.49 5.92 -3.08
N GLU A 31 -6.33 4.89 -3.22
CA GLU A 31 -7.67 4.82 -2.65
C GLU A 31 -7.67 3.86 -1.47
N LYS A 32 -8.34 4.24 -0.38
CA LYS A 32 -8.51 3.41 0.82
C LYS A 32 -9.96 2.95 0.91
N ILE A 33 -10.17 1.65 0.90
CA ILE A 33 -11.50 1.03 0.97
C ILE A 33 -11.57 0.22 2.27
N GLU A 34 -12.41 0.66 3.20
CA GLU A 34 -12.66 -0.08 4.43
C GLU A 34 -13.73 -1.15 4.18
N THR A 35 -13.40 -2.39 4.54
CA THR A 35 -14.28 -3.55 4.41
C THR A 35 -14.53 -4.15 5.78
N LYS A 36 -15.49 -5.07 5.88
CA LYS A 36 -15.80 -5.77 7.13
C LYS A 36 -14.65 -6.63 7.69
N ASP A 37 -13.72 -7.06 6.83
CA ASP A 37 -12.64 -7.98 7.17
C ASP A 37 -11.25 -7.30 7.24
N GLY A 38 -11.17 -6.02 6.88
CA GLY A 38 -9.90 -5.29 6.77
C GLY A 38 -9.99 -4.05 5.89
N THR A 39 -8.84 -3.49 5.54
CA THR A 39 -8.71 -2.32 4.68
C THR A 39 -7.94 -2.68 3.42
N VAL A 40 -8.48 -2.30 2.25
CA VAL A 40 -7.82 -2.42 0.96
C VAL A 40 -7.25 -1.07 0.57
N TYR A 41 -6.00 -1.06 0.10
CA TYR A 41 -5.32 0.09 -0.46
C TYR A 41 -5.05 -0.19 -1.94
N SER A 42 -5.75 0.52 -2.83
CA SER A 42 -5.49 0.49 -4.27
C SER A 42 -4.51 1.60 -4.60
N ILE A 43 -3.28 1.23 -4.95
CA ILE A 43 -2.14 2.14 -5.02
C ILE A 43 -1.69 2.29 -6.47
N GLU A 44 -1.64 3.52 -6.96
CA GLU A 44 -1.11 3.88 -8.27
C GLU A 44 0.30 4.48 -8.13
N PHE A 45 1.26 3.89 -8.86
CA PHE A 45 2.64 4.35 -8.92
C PHE A 45 2.93 5.10 -10.21
N LYS A 46 3.65 6.22 -10.08
CA LYS A 46 4.09 7.04 -11.21
C LYS A 46 4.94 6.26 -12.22
N THR A 47 5.76 5.33 -11.76
CA THR A 47 6.61 4.48 -12.61
C THR A 47 6.74 3.07 -12.05
N GLY A 48 7.05 2.10 -12.92
CA GLY A 48 7.34 0.73 -12.51
C GLY A 48 8.52 0.64 -11.53
N SER A 49 9.56 1.46 -11.70
CA SER A 49 10.71 1.47 -10.80
C SER A 49 10.38 1.94 -9.38
N ILE A 50 9.40 2.86 -9.22
CA ILE A 50 8.91 3.28 -7.89
C ILE A 50 8.13 2.13 -7.27
N ARG A 51 7.24 1.48 -8.04
CA ARG A 51 6.50 0.29 -7.59
C ARG A 51 7.44 -0.81 -7.10
N ASP A 52 8.46 -1.14 -7.88
CA ASP A 52 9.36 -2.25 -7.55
C ASP A 52 10.17 -1.97 -6.27
N LYS A 53 10.62 -0.72 -6.06
CA LYS A 53 11.25 -0.29 -4.80
C LYS A 53 10.30 -0.35 -3.61
N PHE A 54 9.08 0.17 -3.78
CA PHE A 54 8.06 0.12 -2.75
C PHE A 54 7.75 -1.33 -2.33
N LEU A 55 7.59 -2.25 -3.28
CA LEU A 55 7.31 -3.66 -3.01
C LEU A 55 8.47 -4.34 -2.27
N ASN A 56 9.71 -4.01 -2.62
CA ASN A 56 10.89 -4.50 -1.90
C ASN A 56 10.88 -4.02 -0.44
N ASP A 57 10.63 -2.73 -0.20
CA ASP A 57 10.60 -2.16 1.15
C ASP A 57 9.39 -2.62 1.97
N TRP A 58 8.26 -2.92 1.32
CA TRP A 58 7.09 -3.50 1.97
C TRP A 58 7.31 -4.95 2.40
N SER A 59 8.15 -5.69 1.66
CA SER A 59 8.42 -7.11 1.92
C SER A 59 9.42 -7.37 3.07
N LEU A 60 10.14 -6.34 3.53
CA LEU A 60 11.11 -6.39 4.64
C LEU A 60 10.46 -6.38 6.04
#